data_AF-A0AAN8AU79-F1
#
_entry.id   AF-A0AAN8AU79-F1
#
_cell.length_a   1.000
_cell.length_b   1.000
_cell.length_c   1.000
_cell.angle_alpha   90.00
_cell.angle_beta   90.00
_cell.angle_gamma   90.00
#
_symmetry.space_group_name_H-M   'P 1'
#
loop_
_entity.id
_entity.type
_entity.pdbx_description
1 polymer ?
#
loop_
_entity_poly.entity_id
_entity_poly.type
_entity_poly.pdbx_seq_one_letter_code
_entity_poly.pdbx_strand_id
1 'polypeptide(L)'
;MSALPMVKASAVECGGPKKCALSGMLRLCRHRIKLGDKGSYYYISPSSRARITAVCNFFTYIRYIQQGLVRHDAEQMFWEVMRLRREMTVAKLGFYLTDQG
;
A
#
# COMPACT_ATOMS: atom_id res chain seq x y z
N MET A 1 -11.41 13.08 -15.93
CA MET A 1 -10.36 12.70 -14.95
C MET A 1 -9.12 13.52 -15.27
N SER A 2 -8.83 14.58 -14.52
CA SER A 2 -7.62 15.39 -14.75
C SER A 2 -6.40 14.61 -14.29
N ALA A 3 -5.48 14.31 -15.19
CA ALA A 3 -4.18 13.78 -14.84
C ALA A 3 -3.44 14.83 -14.00
N LEU A 4 -3.16 14.51 -12.74
CA LEU A 4 -2.33 15.35 -11.89
C LEU A 4 -0.95 15.50 -12.55
N PRO A 5 -0.38 16.72 -12.60
CA PRO A 5 0.94 16.94 -13.19
C PRO A 5 1.98 16.16 -12.38
N MET A 6 2.61 15.17 -13.03
CA MET A 6 3.54 14.27 -12.38
C MET A 6 4.93 14.91 -12.31
N VAL A 7 5.21 15.60 -11.21
CA VAL A 7 6.52 16.21 -10.94
C VAL A 7 7.55 15.11 -10.74
N LYS A 8 8.67 15.17 -11.47
CA LYS A 8 9.82 14.29 -11.24
C LYS A 8 10.39 14.61 -9.85
N ALA A 9 10.23 13.70 -8.91
CA ALA A 9 10.73 13.88 -7.55
C ALA A 9 12.26 13.96 -7.54
N SER A 10 12.78 14.83 -6.67
CA SER A 10 14.21 14.94 -6.41
C SER A 10 14.76 13.67 -5.75
N ALA A 11 16.08 13.43 -5.85
CA ALA A 11 16.71 12.27 -5.22
C ALA A 11 16.50 12.23 -3.69
N VAL A 12 16.37 13.40 -3.05
CA VAL A 12 16.10 13.54 -1.61
C VAL A 12 14.70 13.05 -1.25
N GLU A 13 13.72 13.30 -2.12
CA GLU A 13 12.32 12.89 -1.93
C GLU A 13 12.09 11.40 -2.23
N CYS A 14 12.94 10.78 -3.04
CA CYS A 14 12.86 9.35 -3.35
C CYS A 14 13.29 8.45 -2.19
N GLY A 15 13.88 9.01 -1.14
CA GLY A 15 14.42 8.28 0.01
C GLY A 15 15.62 7.41 -0.37
N GLY A 16 15.95 6.44 0.46
CA GLY A 16 17.04 5.50 0.19
C GLY A 16 16.93 4.22 1.00
N PRO A 17 17.88 3.27 0.82
CA PRO A 17 17.85 1.98 1.51
C PRO A 17 17.78 2.08 3.05
N LYS A 18 18.21 3.20 3.63
CA LYS A 18 18.20 3.46 5.08
C LYS A 18 17.19 4.54 5.53
N LYS A 19 16.45 5.17 4.60
CA LYS A 19 15.50 6.26 4.90
C LYS A 19 14.22 6.10 4.08
N CYS A 20 13.10 5.98 4.77
CA CYS A 20 11.79 5.89 4.14
C CYS A 20 11.41 7.24 3.52
N ALA A 21 11.01 7.24 2.24
CA ALA A 21 10.53 8.44 1.55
C ALA A 21 9.23 8.99 2.15
N LEU A 22 8.32 8.11 2.60
CA LEU A 22 6.98 8.50 3.03
C LEU A 22 6.91 8.98 4.48
N SER A 23 7.66 8.35 5.39
CA SER A 23 7.65 8.71 6.82
C SER A 23 8.88 9.51 7.25
N GLY A 24 9.89 9.65 6.40
CA GLY A 24 11.17 10.28 6.73
C GLY A 24 12.03 9.50 7.73
N MET A 25 11.52 8.40 8.30
CA MET A 25 12.19 7.63 9.34
C MET A 25 13.41 6.88 8.81
N LEU A 26 14.46 6.81 9.64
CA LEU A 26 15.64 5.99 9.37
C LEU A 26 15.33 4.52 9.70
N ARG A 27 15.05 3.74 8.65
CA ARG A 27 14.74 2.30 8.71
C ARG A 27 15.26 1.62 7.45
N LEU A 28 15.57 0.33 7.55
CA LEU A 28 15.96 -0.47 6.38
C LEU A 28 14.74 -0.61 5.45
N CYS A 29 14.88 -0.09 4.24
CA CYS A 29 13.85 -0.10 3.20
C CYS A 29 14.26 -1.08 2.10
N ARG A 30 13.77 -2.32 2.17
CA ARG A 30 14.02 -3.36 1.14
C ARG A 30 13.10 -3.20 -0.09
N HIS A 31 12.01 -2.47 0.05
CA HIS A 31 10.99 -2.32 -0.99
C HIS A 31 10.96 -0.91 -1.55
N ARG A 32 10.53 -0.79 -2.82
CA ARG A 32 10.31 0.48 -3.51
C ARG A 32 8.91 0.49 -4.11
N ILE A 33 8.29 1.67 -4.17
CA ILE A 33 7.02 1.90 -4.86
C ILE A 33 7.18 2.89 -5.99
N LYS A 34 6.25 2.85 -6.94
CA LYS A 34 6.17 3.78 -8.06
C LYS A 34 4.73 4.29 -8.19
N LEU A 35 4.58 5.59 -8.39
CA LEU A 35 3.27 6.19 -8.64
C LEU A 35 3.03 6.26 -10.15
N GLY A 36 2.13 5.42 -10.65
CA GLY A 36 1.83 5.30 -12.09
C GLY A 36 2.98 4.72 -12.92
N ASP A 37 2.79 4.64 -14.23
CA ASP A 37 3.72 3.91 -15.11
C ASP A 37 4.99 4.69 -15.47
N LYS A 38 5.01 6.01 -15.26
CA LYS A 38 6.17 6.88 -15.57
C LYS A 38 6.80 7.54 -14.32
N GLY A 39 6.36 7.16 -13.11
CA GLY A 39 6.85 7.75 -11.85
C GLY A 39 8.26 7.34 -11.44
N SER A 40 8.86 8.10 -10.52
CA SER A 40 10.10 7.71 -9.84
C SER A 40 9.87 6.56 -8.86
N TYR A 41 10.94 5.84 -8.50
CA TYR A 41 10.89 4.85 -7.42
C TYR A 41 11.16 5.51 -6.07
N TYR A 42 10.35 5.18 -5.07
CA TYR A 42 10.46 5.67 -3.71
C TYR A 42 10.73 4.52 -2.75
N TYR A 43 11.80 4.62 -1.95
CA TYR A 43 12.10 3.63 -0.91
C TYR A 43 11.11 3.73 0.24
N ILE A 44 10.54 2.60 0.65
CA ILE A 44 9.54 2.57 1.72
C ILE A 44 9.90 1.59 2.83
N SER A 45 9.61 2.01 4.06
CA SER A 45 9.78 1.17 5.25
C SER A 45 8.78 0.01 5.25
N PRO A 46 9.08 -1.09 5.98
CA PRO A 46 8.13 -2.18 6.16
C PRO A 46 6.76 -1.72 6.69
N SER A 47 6.74 -0.75 7.61
CA SER A 47 5.50 -0.16 8.14
C SER A 47 4.70 0.56 7.04
N SER A 48 5.36 1.40 6.25
CA SER A 48 4.74 2.11 5.13
C SER A 48 4.20 1.13 4.09
N ARG A 49 4.95 0.06 3.79
CA ARG A 49 4.52 -1.01 2.88
C ARG A 49 3.24 -1.67 3.39
N ALA A 50 3.22 -2.12 4.64
CA ALA A 50 2.07 -2.81 5.21
C ALA A 50 0.79 -1.94 5.16
N ARG A 51 0.91 -0.64 5.46
CA ARG A 51 -0.21 0.30 5.35
C ARG A 51 -0.72 0.44 3.91
N ILE A 52 0.19 0.56 2.95
CA ILE A 52 -0.17 0.67 1.52
C ILE A 52 -0.83 -0.62 1.05
N THR A 53 -0.23 -1.79 1.32
CA THR A 53 -0.75 -3.07 0.85
C THR A 53 -2.12 -3.39 1.43
N ALA A 54 -2.36 -3.10 2.72
CA ALA A 54 -3.67 -3.32 3.33
C ALA A 54 -4.78 -2.50 2.62
N VAL A 55 -4.48 -1.25 2.28
CA VAL A 55 -5.40 -0.38 1.53
C VAL A 55 -5.58 -0.88 0.09
N CYS A 56 -4.49 -1.22 -0.60
CA CYS A 56 -4.55 -1.75 -1.96
C CYS A 56 -5.34 -3.05 -2.06
N ASN A 57 -5.18 -3.98 -1.09
CA ASN A 57 -5.93 -5.22 -1.03
C ASN A 57 -7.43 -4.94 -0.89
N PHE A 58 -7.81 -4.03 0.02
CA PHE A 58 -9.19 -3.60 0.19
C PHE A 58 -9.79 -3.05 -1.11
N PHE A 59 -9.14 -2.06 -1.73
CA PHE A 59 -9.65 -1.45 -2.96
C PHE A 59 -9.71 -2.44 -4.14
N THR A 60 -8.75 -3.36 -4.23
CA THR A 60 -8.75 -4.39 -5.27
C THR A 60 -9.95 -5.32 -5.09
N TYR A 61 -10.22 -5.76 -3.86
CA TYR A 61 -11.37 -6.62 -3.59
C TYR A 61 -12.71 -5.93 -3.89
N ILE A 62 -12.89 -4.68 -3.43
CA ILE A 62 -14.09 -3.89 -3.74
C ILE A 62 -14.27 -3.72 -5.26
N ARG A 63 -13.19 -3.45 -5.99
CA ARG A 63 -13.24 -3.36 -7.47
C ARG A 63 -13.68 -4.68 -8.10
N TYR A 64 -13.17 -5.81 -7.61
CA TYR A 64 -13.57 -7.13 -8.12
C TYR A 64 -15.05 -7.44 -7.87
N ILE A 65 -15.59 -7.04 -6.71
CA ILE A 65 -17.03 -7.12 -6.45
C ILE A 65 -17.80 -6.26 -7.46
N GLN A 66 -17.41 -5.01 -7.63
CA GLN A 66 -18.08 -4.08 -8.57
C GLN A 66 -18.05 -4.56 -10.02
N GLN A 67 -17.00 -5.27 -10.42
CA GLN A 67 -16.84 -5.85 -11.76
C GLN A 67 -17.55 -7.21 -11.92
N GLY A 68 -18.13 -7.77 -10.85
CA GLY A 68 -18.76 -9.09 -10.88
C GLY A 68 -17.78 -10.25 -10.98
N LEU A 69 -16.50 -10.04 -10.65
CA LEU A 69 -15.46 -11.08 -10.67
C LEU A 69 -15.56 -12.03 -9.46
N VAL A 70 -16.19 -11.57 -8.38
CA VAL A 70 -16.37 -12.35 -7.14
C VAL A 70 -17.70 -13.11 -7.21
N ARG A 71 -17.63 -14.45 -7.18
CA ARG A 71 -18.81 -15.34 -7.27
C ARG A 71 -19.23 -15.95 -5.93
N HIS A 72 -18.85 -15.32 -4.83
CA HIS A 72 -19.20 -15.72 -3.46
C HIS A 72 -20.57 -15.20 -3.04
N ASP A 73 -21.17 -15.79 -2.01
CA ASP A 73 -22.39 -15.24 -1.40
C ASP A 73 -22.11 -13.94 -0.63
N ALA A 74 -23.18 -13.23 -0.27
CA ALA A 74 -23.09 -11.93 0.39
C ALA A 74 -22.42 -11.98 1.76
N GLU A 75 -22.59 -13.09 2.50
CA GLU A 75 -21.99 -13.25 3.83
C GLU A 75 -20.48 -13.46 3.73
N GLN A 76 -20.03 -14.31 2.81
CA GLN A 76 -18.61 -14.51 2.52
C GLN A 76 -17.94 -13.21 2.07
N MET A 77 -18.59 -12.45 1.18
CA MET A 77 -18.07 -11.14 0.74
C MET A 77 -17.98 -10.14 1.90
N PHE A 78 -18.98 -10.12 2.78
CA PHE A 78 -18.98 -9.26 3.96
C PHE A 78 -17.83 -9.59 4.92
N TRP A 79 -17.61 -10.87 5.22
CA TRP A 79 -16.53 -11.28 6.11
C TRP A 79 -15.15 -10.97 5.52
N GLU A 80 -14.98 -11.10 4.20
CA GLU A 80 -13.73 -10.72 3.53
C GLU A 80 -13.50 -9.20 3.59
N VAL A 81 -14.55 -8.40 3.40
CA VAL A 81 -14.49 -6.95 3.63
C VAL A 81 -14.09 -6.63 5.07
N MET A 82 -14.66 -7.32 6.06
CA MET A 82 -14.31 -7.11 7.47
C MET A 82 -12.87 -7.53 7.78
N ARG A 83 -12.40 -8.63 7.19
CA ARG A 83 -11.01 -9.08 7.29
C ARG A 83 -10.03 -8.02 6.75
N LEU A 84 -10.31 -7.45 5.57
CA LEU A 84 -9.49 -6.40 4.96
C LEU A 84 -9.53 -5.08 5.77
N ARG A 85 -10.70 -4.71 6.33
CA ARG A 85 -10.82 -3.56 7.25
C ARG A 85 -10.02 -3.76 8.53
N ARG A 86 -9.97 -4.98 9.06
CA ARG A 86 -9.13 -5.33 10.21
C ARG A 86 -7.65 -5.17 9.88
N GLU A 87 -7.18 -5.66 8.73
CA GLU A 87 -5.78 -5.47 8.30
C GLU A 87 -5.40 -3.99 8.23
N MET A 88 -6.25 -3.14 7.64
CA MET A 88 -6.02 -1.69 7.60
C MET A 88 -5.96 -1.08 9.01
N THR A 89 -6.82 -1.51 9.93
CA THR A 89 -6.87 -0.99 11.31
C THR A 89 -5.62 -1.40 12.10
N VAL A 90 -5.19 -2.64 11.97
CA VAL A 90 -3.95 -3.16 12.59
C VAL A 90 -2.74 -2.40 12.05
N ALA A 91 -2.63 -2.22 10.73
CA ALA A 91 -1.56 -1.45 10.11
C ALA A 91 -1.57 0.05 10.50
N LYS A 92 -2.76 0.64 10.70
CA LYS A 92 -2.91 2.03 11.17
C LYS A 92 -2.28 2.24 12.55
N LEU A 93 -2.40 1.24 13.43
CA LEU A 93 -1.83 1.26 14.78
C LEU A 93 -0.33 0.93 14.80
N GLY A 94 0.29 0.67 13.64
CA GLY A 94 1.72 0.36 13.53
C GLY A 94 2.07 -1.11 13.72
N PHE A 95 1.07 -2.00 13.81
CA PHE A 95 1.30 -3.44 13.85
C PHE A 95 1.36 -3.98 12.42
N TYR A 96 2.46 -4.67 12.08
CA TYR A 96 2.64 -5.31 10.78
C TYR A 96 3.59 -6.49 10.92
N LEU A 97 3.39 -7.50 10.09
CA LEU A 97 4.36 -8.59 9.96
C LEU A 97 5.55 -8.07 9.17
N THR A 98 6.73 -8.10 9.79
CA THR A 98 7.98 -8.03 9.06
C THR A 98 8.22 -9.40 8.46
N ASP A 99 8.29 -9.48 7.14
CA ASP A 99 8.79 -10.66 6.44
C ASP A 99 10.27 -10.81 6.83
N GLN A 100 10.53 -11.51 7.94
CA GLN A 100 11.86 -11.91 8.40
C GLN A 100 12.22 -13.17 7.60
N GLY A 101 12.40 -12.97 6.30
CA GLY A 101 13.13 -13.86 5.39
C GLY A 101 14.46 -13.21 5.03
#